data_AF-A0A183GAL2-F1
#
_entry.id   AF-A0A183GAL2-F1
#
_cell.length_a   1.000
_cell.length_b   1.000
_cell.length_c   1.000
_cell.angle_alpha   90.00
_cell.angle_beta   90.00
_cell.angle_gamma   90.00
#
_symmetry.space_group_name_H-M   'P 1'
#
loop_
_entity.id
_entity.type
_entity.pdbx_description
1 polymer ?
#
loop_
_entity_poly.entity_id
_entity_poly.type
_entity_poly.pdbx_seq_one_letter_code
_entity_poly.pdbx_strand_id
1 'polypeptide(L)' 'MFLYGLTGRARLAYLLSMATIPCSVLLCIRDSRNDFERWKELRVLRLKGVPDRFMPYKCKYDWTEYEKILQEKSKK' A
#
# COMPACT_ATOMS: atom_id res chain seq x y z
N MET A 1 9.08 11.04 -18.03
CA MET A 1 9.92 10.97 -19.25
C MET A 1 9.10 10.89 -20.54
N PHE A 2 8.07 10.04 -20.63
CA PHE A 2 7.30 9.82 -21.88
C PHE A 2 6.60 11.08 -22.46
N LEU A 3 6.08 11.97 -21.60
CA LEU A 3 5.38 13.19 -22.05
C LEU A 3 6.30 14.29 -22.61
N TYR A 4 7.56 14.35 -22.16
CA TYR A 4 8.52 15.35 -22.61
C TYR A 4 8.99 15.05 -24.04
N GLY A 5 9.15 13.76 -24.38
CA GLY A 5 9.56 13.31 -25.71
C GLY A 5 8.49 13.49 -26.79
N LEU A 6 7.20 13.51 -26.43
CA LEU A 6 6.09 13.62 -27.40
C LEU A 6 5.62 15.06 -27.67
N THR A 7 5.74 15.96 -26.69
CA THR A 7 5.14 17.32 -26.81
C THR A 7 6.16 18.46 -26.85
N GLY A 8 7.43 18.21 -26.48
CA GLY A 8 8.47 19.24 -26.39
C GLY A 8 8.20 20.34 -25.35
N ARG A 9 7.11 20.25 -24.57
CA ARG A 9 6.65 21.30 -23.65
C ARG A 9 7.00 20.96 -22.20
N ALA A 10 8.19 21.41 -21.80
CA ALA A 10 8.75 21.21 -20.46
C ALA A 10 7.82 21.61 -19.31
N ARG A 11 7.12 22.75 -19.46
CA ARG A 11 6.22 23.30 -18.44
C ARG A 11 5.02 22.40 -18.16
N LEU A 12 4.44 21.76 -19.19
CA LEU A 12 3.31 20.85 -19.03
C LEU A 12 3.74 19.55 -18.35
N ALA A 13 4.90 19.00 -18.74
CA ALA A 13 5.45 17.80 -18.10
C ALA A 13 5.75 18.05 -16.61
N TYR A 14 6.27 19.23 -16.26
CA TYR A 14 6.54 19.63 -14.89
C TYR A 14 5.26 19.72 -14.05
N LEU A 15 4.23 20.44 -14.53
CA LEU A 15 2.95 20.56 -13.83
C LEU A 15 2.26 19.20 -13.64
N LEU A 16 2.30 18.35 -14.66
CA LEU A 16 1.72 17.01 -14.57
C LEU A 16 2.48 16.17 -13.55
N SER A 17 3.81 16.25 -13.53
CA SER A 17 4.63 15.55 -12.53
C SER A 17 4.32 16.01 -11.10
N MET A 18 4.13 17.32 -10.89
CA MET A 18 3.74 17.88 -9.59
C MET A 18 2.39 17.36 -9.10
N ALA A 19 1.47 17.02 -10.00
CA ALA A 19 0.18 16.43 -9.63
C ALA A 19 0.25 14.90 -9.48
N THR A 20 0.94 14.21 -10.39
CA THR A 20 0.98 12.73 -10.39
C THR A 20 1.76 12.16 -9.23
N ILE A 21 2.84 12.83 -8.78
CA ILE A 21 3.65 12.37 -7.66
C ILE A 21 2.82 12.28 -6.36
N PRO A 22 2.19 13.35 -5.85
CA PRO A 22 1.38 13.27 -4.64
C PRO A 22 0.17 12.34 -4.80
N CYS A 23 -0.50 12.33 -5.96
CA CYS A 23 -1.59 11.39 -6.21
C CYS A 23 -1.12 9.93 -6.11
N SER A 24 0.04 9.59 -6.69
CA SER A 24 0.59 8.24 -6.61
C SER A 24 0.93 7.85 -5.17
N VAL A 25 1.49 8.76 -4.38
CA VAL A 25 1.79 8.53 -2.96
C VAL A 25 0.51 8.26 -2.17
N LEU A 26 -0.53 9.08 -2.36
CA LEU A 26 -1.82 8.90 -1.68
C LEU A 26 -2.48 7.56 -2.05
N LEU A 27 -2.40 7.16 -3.32
CA LEU A 27 -2.89 5.86 -3.77
C LEU A 27 -2.11 4.71 -3.13
N CYS A 28 -0.78 4.80 -3.05
CA CYS A 28 0.06 3.79 -2.39
C CYS A 28 -0.25 3.67 -0.89
N ILE A 29 -0.48 4.79 -0.20
CA ILE A 29 -0.88 4.79 1.21
C ILE A 29 -2.25 4.13 1.38
N ARG A 30 -3.20 4.45 0.51
CA ARG A 30 -4.53 3.85 0.54
C ARG A 30 -4.49 2.34 0.25
N ASP A 31 -3.68 1.92 -0.72
CA ASP A 31 -3.47 0.51 -1.06
C ASP A 31 -2.87 -0.25 0.12
N SER A 32 -1.82 0.32 0.73
CA SER A 32 -1.19 -0.22 1.95
C SER A 32 -2.18 -0.37 3.10
N ARG A 33 -3.07 0.62 3.30
CA ARG A 33 -4.12 0.55 4.33
C ARG A 33 -5.11 -0.57 4.06
N ASN A 34 -5.58 -0.70 2.82
CA ASN A 34 -6.50 -1.76 2.43
C ASN A 34 -5.86 -3.15 2.62
N ASP A 35 -4.59 -3.30 2.24
CA ASP A 35 -3.84 -4.55 2.42
C ASP A 35 -3.71 -4.92 3.90
N PHE A 36 -3.46 -3.94 4.78
CA PHE A 36 -3.45 -4.15 6.23
C PHE A 36 -4.82 -4.56 6.78
N GLU A 37 -5.91 -3.96 6.29
CA GLU A 37 -7.26 -4.34 6.70
C GLU A 37 -7.58 -5.79 6.30
N ARG A 38 -7.26 -6.19 5.07
CA ARG A 38 -7.37 -7.59 4.62
C ARG A 38 -6.50 -8.54 5.44
N TRP A 39 -5.27 -8.12 5.76
CA TRP A 39 -4.37 -8.90 6.60
C TRP A 39 -4.94 -9.16 7.99
N LYS A 40 -5.65 -8.19 8.57
CA LYS A 40 -6.35 -8.34 9.86
C LYS A 40 -7.55 -9.28 9.76
N GLU A 41 -8.35 -9.19 8.70
CA GLU A 41 -9.49 -10.12 8.46
C GLU A 41 -9.01 -11.57 8.42
N LEU A 42 -7.85 -11.81 7.79
CA LEU A 42 -7.22 -13.13 7.65
C LEU A 42 -6.56 -13.64 8.95
N ARG A 43 -6.47 -12.83 10.01
CA ARG A 43 -5.83 -13.21 11.27
C ARG A 43 -6.44 -14.47 11.87
N VAL A 44 -7.77 -14.60 11.82
CA VAL A 44 -8.49 -15.78 12.33
C VAL A 44 -8.10 -17.05 11.57
N LEU A 45 -7.94 -16.95 10.24
CA LEU A 45 -7.54 -18.08 9.39
C LEU A 45 -6.08 -18.47 9.63
N ARG A 46 -5.21 -17.48 9.86
CA ARG A 46 -3.81 -17.73 10.20
C ARG A 46 -3.65 -18.39 11.57
N LEU A 47 -4.44 -17.98 12.56
CA LEU A 47 -4.48 -18.63 13.88
C LEU A 47 -4.98 -20.09 13.80
N LYS A 48 -5.85 -20.39 12.84
CA LYS A 48 -6.29 -21.76 12.54
C LYS A 48 -5.26 -22.59 11.76
N GLY A 49 -4.10 -22.02 11.44
CA GLY A 49 -3.02 -22.70 10.74
C GLY A 49 -3.27 -22.93 9.25
N VAL A 50 -4.19 -22.20 8.63
CA VAL A 50 -4.47 -22.33 7.19
C VAL A 50 -3.24 -21.89 6.39
N PRO A 51 -2.67 -22.76 5.52
CA PRO A 51 -1.54 -22.40 4.67
C PRO A 51 -1.87 -21.25 3.72
N ASP A 52 -0.90 -20.40 3.40
CA ASP A 52 -1.06 -19.22 2.53
C ASP A 52 -1.70 -19.54 1.17
N ARG A 53 -1.49 -20.75 0.65
CA ARG A 53 -2.08 -21.20 -0.63
C ARG A 53 -3.61 -21.25 -0.58
N PHE A 54 -4.20 -21.47 0.59
CA PHE A 54 -5.64 -21.58 0.78
C PHE A 54 -6.26 -20.28 1.35
N MET A 55 -5.48 -19.22 1.51
CA MET A 55 -6.03 -17.94 1.92
C MET A 55 -6.82 -17.31 0.76
N PRO A 56 -8.02 -16.76 1.02
CA PRO A 56 -8.86 -16.16 -0.02
C PRO A 56 -8.24 -14.88 -0.60
N TYR A 57 -7.31 -14.25 0.12
CA TYR A 57 -6.55 -13.11 -0.35
C TYR A 57 -5.10 -13.24 0.10
N LYS A 58 -4.17 -12.96 -0.81
CA LYS A 58 -2.73 -12.95 -0.52
C LYS A 58 -2.30 -11.51 -0.26
N CYS A 59 -2.01 -11.21 1.01
CA CYS A 59 -1.48 -9.91 1.39
C CYS A 59 -0.14 -9.65 0.70
N LYS A 60 0.04 -8.41 0.25
CA LYS A 60 1.25 -7.99 -0.46
C LYS A 60 2.43 -7.81 0.50
N TYR A 61 2.15 -7.35 1.71
CA TYR A 61 3.16 -7.09 2.74
C TYR A 61 2.92 -7.95 3.98
N ASP A 62 4.01 -8.25 4.71
CA ASP A 62 3.91 -8.83 6.04
C ASP A 62 3.76 -7.70 7.08
N TRP A 63 2.56 -7.61 7.67
CA TRP A 63 2.22 -6.58 8.64
C TRP A 63 2.47 -7.01 10.10
N THR A 64 3.09 -8.17 10.33
CA THR A 64 3.28 -8.74 11.68
C THR A 64 4.05 -7.82 12.61
N GLU A 65 5.15 -7.23 12.13
CA GLU A 65 5.96 -6.29 12.91
C GLU A 65 5.24 -4.95 13.11
N TYR A 66 4.58 -4.46 12.06
CA TYR A 66 3.79 -3.23 12.11
C TYR A 66 2.67 -3.29 13.16
N GLU A 67 1.97 -4.43 13.26
CA GLU A 67 0.93 -4.62 14.27
C GLU A 67 1.48 -4.54 15.70
N LYS A 68 2.68 -5.09 15.96
CA LYS A 68 3.34 -5.00 17.28
C LYS A 68 3.62 -3.55 17.67
N ILE A 69 4.23 -2.79 16.76
CA ILE A 69 4.54 -1.37 16.98
C ILE A 69 3.25 -0.56 17.20
N LEU A 70 2.18 -0.87 16.47
CA LEU A 70 0.89 -0.21 16.64
C LEU A 70 0.29 -0.47 18.03
N GLN A 71 0.37 -1.71 18.52
CA GLN A 71 -0.10 -2.07 19.86
C GLN A 71 0.73 -1.40 20.96
N GLU A 72 2.05 -1.29 20.79
CA GLU A 72 2.92 -0.56 21.72
C GLU A 72 2.57 0.92 21.78
N LYS A 73 2.32 1.56 20.62
CA LYS A 73 1.87 2.95 20.57
C LYS A 73 0.52 3.18 21.22
N SER A 74 -0.41 2.21 21.13
CA SER A 74 -1.72 2.30 21.76
C SER A 74 -1.69 2.13 23.29
N LYS A 75 -0.62 1.56 23.84
CA LYS A 75 -0.45 1.33 25.28
C LYS A 75 0.24 2.48 26.01
N LYS A 76 0.90 3.38 25.28
CA LYS A 76 1.46 4.64 25.80
C LYS A 76 0.40 5.73 25.79
#